data_AF-U1NFB3-F1
#
_entry.id   AF-U1NFB3-F1
#
_cell.length_a   1.000
_cell.length_b   1.000
_cell.length_c   1.000
_cell.angle_alpha   90.00
_cell.angle_beta   90.00
_cell.angle_gamma   90.00
#
_symmetry.space_group_name_H-M   'P 1'
#
loop_
_entity.id
_entity.type
_entity.pdbx_description
1 polymer ?
#
loop_
_entity_poly.entity_id
_entity_poly.type
_entity_poly.pdbx_seq_one_letter_code
_entity_poly.pdbx_strand_id
1 'polypeptide(L)'
;MSASPSGSSPEAVALCRLYIRSELERIGEQLDDPLTVFLIGGGAMAFHNLKTTTKDIDLIVASGDDIGQLQAVLLELGYDIIREPDEEYEALGAQRILENDDGCRNLVGQL
;
A
#
# COMPACT_ATOMS: atom_id res chain seq x y z
N MET A 1 13.27 -35.32 -11.81
CA MET A 1 13.41 -34.19 -10.87
C MET A 1 13.51 -32.93 -11.71
N SER A 2 12.35 -32.33 -12.03
CA SER A 2 12.30 -31.05 -12.75
C SER A 2 12.41 -29.94 -11.71
N ALA A 3 13.49 -29.17 -11.77
CA ALA A 3 13.58 -27.92 -11.04
C ALA A 3 12.52 -26.98 -11.62
N SER A 4 11.54 -26.61 -10.80
CA SER A 4 10.64 -25.49 -11.09
C SER A 4 11.48 -24.22 -11.23
N PRO A 5 11.20 -23.32 -12.19
CA PRO A 5 11.89 -22.06 -12.26
C PRO A 5 11.51 -21.27 -11.01
N SER A 6 12.50 -20.95 -10.19
CA SER A 6 12.39 -19.97 -9.12
C SER A 6 11.91 -18.67 -9.76
N GLY A 7 10.64 -18.31 -9.53
CA GLY A 7 10.10 -17.02 -9.88
C GLY A 7 11.00 -15.95 -9.28
N SER A 8 11.71 -15.24 -10.14
CA SER A 8 12.32 -13.95 -9.82
C SER A 8 11.26 -13.11 -9.13
N SER A 9 11.49 -12.67 -7.89
CA SER A 9 10.64 -11.64 -7.31
C SER A 9 10.65 -10.46 -8.28
N PRO A 10 9.51 -9.80 -8.54
CA PRO A 10 9.50 -8.60 -9.36
C PRO A 10 10.55 -7.62 -8.80
N GLU A 11 11.37 -7.01 -9.66
CA GLU A 11 12.16 -5.86 -9.24
C GLU A 11 11.16 -4.79 -8.79
N ALA A 12 11.18 -4.45 -7.50
CA ALA A 12 10.24 -3.50 -6.90
C ALA A 12 10.11 -2.25 -7.78
N VAL A 13 8.89 -1.95 -8.23
CA VAL A 13 8.61 -0.81 -9.11
C VAL A 13 9.07 0.49 -8.46
N ALA A 14 9.78 1.30 -9.24
CA ALA A 14 10.16 2.64 -8.84
C ALA A 14 8.91 3.55 -8.86
N LEU A 15 8.39 3.86 -7.68
CA LEU A 15 7.20 4.69 -7.52
C LEU A 15 7.55 6.16 -7.73
N CYS A 16 7.20 6.67 -8.92
CA CYS A 16 7.27 8.10 -9.24
C CYS A 16 5.92 8.78 -9.01
N ARG A 17 5.90 10.12 -9.04
CA ARG A 17 4.68 10.93 -8.82
C ARG A 17 3.48 10.47 -9.65
N LEU A 18 3.69 10.13 -10.93
CA LEU A 18 2.61 9.70 -11.83
C LEU A 18 2.02 8.35 -11.41
N TYR A 19 2.87 7.41 -11.00
CA TYR A 19 2.42 6.11 -10.50
C TYR A 19 1.61 6.29 -9.22
N ILE A 20 2.16 7.01 -8.22
CA ILE A 20 1.49 7.25 -6.94
C ILE A 20 0.13 7.93 -7.15
N ARG A 21 0.05 8.92 -8.04
CA ARG A 21 -1.23 9.56 -8.40
C ARG A 21 -2.22 8.55 -8.98
N SER A 22 -1.78 7.78 -9.97
CA SER A 22 -2.67 6.84 -10.69
C SER A 22 -3.19 5.77 -9.75
N GLU A 23 -2.36 5.25 -8.84
CA GLU A 23 -2.80 4.29 -7.83
C GLU A 23 -3.78 4.90 -6.83
N LEU A 24 -3.55 6.12 -6.35
CA LEU A 24 -4.50 6.81 -5.47
C LEU A 24 -5.84 7.10 -6.17
N GLU A 25 -5.81 7.42 -7.47
CA GLU A 25 -7.01 7.59 -8.29
C GLU A 25 -7.76 6.25 -8.43
N ARG A 26 -7.08 5.14 -8.72
CA ARG A 26 -7.68 3.78 -8.80
C ARG A 26 -8.30 3.32 -7.49
N ILE A 27 -7.63 3.55 -6.36
CA ILE A 27 -8.17 3.28 -5.02
C ILE A 27 -9.42 4.14 -4.79
N GLY A 28 -9.35 5.42 -5.13
CA GLY A 28 -10.46 6.36 -5.03
C GLY A 28 -11.71 5.97 -5.81
N GLU A 29 -11.54 5.42 -7.01
CA GLU A 29 -12.64 5.00 -7.90
C GLU A 29 -13.38 3.75 -7.39
N GLN A 30 -12.73 2.92 -6.57
CA GLN A 30 -13.29 1.67 -6.05
C GLN A 30 -13.96 1.85 -4.67
N LEU A 31 -13.78 3.01 -4.02
CA LEU A 31 -14.39 3.30 -2.73
C LEU A 31 -15.89 3.61 -2.86
N ASP A 32 -16.72 2.86 -2.14
CA ASP A 32 -18.16 3.15 -2.03
C ASP A 32 -18.45 4.41 -1.21
N ASP A 33 -17.69 4.64 -0.14
CA ASP A 33 -17.80 5.79 0.77
C ASP A 33 -16.50 6.59 0.82
N PRO A 34 -16.54 7.93 0.97
CA PRO A 34 -15.34 8.76 1.04
C PRO A 34 -14.44 8.38 2.21
N LEU A 35 -13.18 8.03 1.91
CA LEU A 35 -12.16 7.70 2.88
C LEU A 35 -11.06 8.76 2.90
N THR A 36 -10.72 9.28 4.08
CA THR A 36 -9.58 10.20 4.26
C THR A 36 -8.33 9.41 4.61
N VAL A 37 -7.32 9.51 3.74
CA VAL A 37 -6.00 8.92 3.95
C VAL A 37 -4.92 10.01 3.95
N PHE A 38 -3.87 9.82 4.75
CA PHE A 38 -2.70 10.68 4.78
C PHE A 38 -1.52 9.93 4.16
N LEU A 39 -1.05 10.43 3.01
CA LEU A 39 0.19 9.96 2.40
C LEU A 39 1.38 10.53 3.18
N ILE A 40 2.21 9.66 3.74
CA ILE A 40 3.41 10.04 4.50
C ILE A 40 4.68 9.43 3.88
N GLY A 41 5.80 9.59 4.58
CA GLY A 41 7.04 8.88 4.27
C GLY A 41 7.63 9.17 2.89
N GLY A 42 8.19 8.13 2.27
CA GLY A 42 8.87 8.23 0.97
C GLY A 42 7.94 8.59 -0.18
N GLY A 43 6.70 8.10 -0.13
CA GLY A 43 5.65 8.37 -1.11
C GLY A 43 5.27 9.85 -1.15
N ALA A 44 5.08 10.47 0.02
CA ALA A 44 4.77 11.90 0.10
C ALA A 44 5.88 12.76 -0.54
N MET A 45 7.15 12.46 -0.24
CA MET A 45 8.29 13.19 -0.83
C MET A 45 8.35 13.01 -2.34
N ALA A 46 8.13 11.80 -2.85
CA ALA A 46 8.11 11.53 -4.29
C ALA A 46 6.94 12.23 -4.99
N PHE A 47 5.77 12.26 -4.36
CA PHE A 47 4.58 12.95 -4.87
C PHE A 47 4.78 14.46 -4.99
N HIS A 48 5.52 15.06 -4.05
CA HIS A 48 5.88 16.48 -4.06
C HIS A 48 7.14 16.82 -4.88
N ASN A 49 7.67 15.88 -5.68
CA ASN A 49 8.93 16.03 -6.43
C ASN A 49 10.16 16.37 -5.56
N LEU A 50 10.12 16.03 -4.28
CA LEU A 50 11.23 16.19 -3.33
C LEU A 50 12.17 14.97 -3.34
N LYS A 51 11.71 13.83 -3.90
CA LYS A 51 12.48 12.60 -4.09
C LYS A 51 12.16 12.00 -5.46
N THR A 52 13.15 11.38 -6.10
CA THR A 52 12.99 10.85 -7.46
C THR A 52 12.10 9.61 -7.52
N THR A 53 12.28 8.67 -6.59
CA THR A 53 11.46 7.44 -6.49
C THR A 53 11.35 6.97 -5.03
N THR A 54 10.34 6.15 -4.74
CA THR A 54 10.23 5.36 -3.51
C THR A 54 9.88 3.91 -3.86
N LYS A 55 9.98 3.01 -2.88
CA LYS A 55 9.61 1.59 -3.02
C LYS A 55 8.25 1.27 -2.40
N ASP A 56 7.85 2.08 -1.43
CA ASP A 56 6.63 1.86 -0.64
C ASP A 56 5.78 3.15 -0.64
N ILE A 57 4.45 2.97 -0.57
CA ILE A 57 3.45 4.01 -0.31
C ILE A 57 2.99 3.85 1.15
N ASP A 58 3.26 4.85 1.97
CA ASP A 58 2.83 4.88 3.36
C ASP A 58 1.50 5.65 3.48
N LEU A 59 0.42 4.96 3.85
CA LEU A 59 -0.91 5.52 4.06
C LEU A 59 -1.31 5.41 5.52
N ILE A 60 -1.77 6.52 6.09
CA ILE A 60 -2.36 6.55 7.42
C ILE A 60 -3.84 6.89 7.34
N VAL A 61 -4.66 6.18 8.11
CA VAL A 61 -6.10 6.43 8.24
C VAL A 61 -6.46 6.91 9.64
N ALA A 62 -7.69 7.43 9.80
CA ALA A 62 -8.12 8.03 11.06
C ALA A 62 -8.62 7.00 12.09
N SER A 63 -9.14 5.86 11.64
CA SER A 63 -9.73 4.84 12.52
C SER A 63 -9.41 3.41 12.08
N GLY A 64 -9.65 2.43 12.97
CA GLY A 64 -9.52 1.01 12.62
C GLY A 64 -10.55 0.55 11.59
N ASP A 65 -11.75 1.13 11.60
CA ASP A 65 -12.79 0.83 10.59
C ASP A 65 -12.32 1.26 9.20
N ASP A 66 -11.63 2.40 9.11
CA ASP A 66 -11.03 2.90 7.87
C ASP A 66 -9.91 1.98 7.34
N ILE A 67 -9.17 1.30 8.23
CA ILE A 67 -8.19 0.28 7.82
C ILE A 67 -8.91 -0.86 7.12
N GLY A 68 -10.01 -1.33 7.69
CA GLY A 68 -10.82 -2.40 7.11
C GLY A 68 -11.35 -2.03 5.73
N GLN A 69 -11.87 -0.81 5.58
CA GLN A 69 -12.36 -0.31 4.29
C GLN A 69 -11.24 -0.22 3.25
N LEU A 70 -10.10 0.39 3.58
CA LEU A 70 -8.97 0.53 2.67
C LEU A 70 -8.40 -0.83 2.27
N GLN A 71 -8.27 -1.75 3.22
CA GLN A 71 -7.83 -3.11 2.94
C GLN A 71 -8.76 -3.81 1.97
N ALA A 72 -10.09 -3.77 2.20
CA ALA A 72 -11.04 -4.43 1.32
C ALA A 72 -10.89 -3.95 -0.14
N VAL A 73 -10.79 -2.64 -0.34
CA VAL A 73 -10.56 -2.05 -1.66
C VAL A 73 -9.22 -2.50 -2.27
N LEU A 74 -8.14 -2.51 -1.50
CA LEU A 74 -6.84 -2.95 -2.01
C LEU A 74 -6.88 -4.43 -2.44
N LEU A 75 -7.55 -5.30 -1.67
CA LEU A 75 -7.72 -6.70 -2.03
C LEU A 75 -8.54 -6.86 -3.33
N GLU A 76 -9.60 -6.08 -3.50
CA GLU A 76 -10.40 -6.08 -4.74
C GLU A 76 -9.60 -5.60 -5.96
N LEU A 77 -8.66 -4.68 -5.76
CA LEU A 77 -7.73 -4.20 -6.78
C LEU A 77 -6.60 -5.19 -7.10
N GLY A 78 -6.55 -6.35 -6.44
CA GLY A 78 -5.57 -7.40 -6.67
C GLY A 78 -4.29 -7.25 -5.84
N TYR A 79 -4.34 -6.54 -4.70
CA TYR A 79 -3.26 -6.60 -3.73
C TYR A 79 -3.37 -7.87 -2.87
N ASP A 80 -2.22 -8.41 -2.49
CA ASP A 80 -2.10 -9.49 -1.52
C ASP A 80 -1.59 -8.99 -0.18
N ILE A 81 -2.09 -9.58 0.91
CA ILE A 81 -1.57 -9.30 2.26
C ILE A 81 -0.24 -10.03 2.43
N ILE A 82 0.85 -9.27 2.54
CA ILE A 82 2.18 -9.81 2.77
C ILE A 82 2.45 -10.01 4.26
N ARG A 83 1.88 -9.12 5.09
CA ARG A 83 2.01 -9.20 6.55
C ARG A 83 0.82 -8.59 7.24
N GLU A 84 0.16 -9.41 8.06
CA GLU A 84 -0.77 -8.94 9.09
C GLU A 84 0.00 -8.62 10.37
N PRO A 85 -0.36 -7.53 11.07
CA PRO A 85 0.18 -7.27 12.40
C PRO A 85 -0.32 -8.33 13.38
N ASP A 86 0.61 -8.86 14.18
CA ASP A 86 0.32 -9.74 15.31
C ASP A 86 -0.59 -9.00 16.34
N GLU A 87 -1.33 -9.71 17.21
CA GLU A 87 -2.26 -9.10 18.20
C GLU A 87 -1.61 -7.99 19.06
N GLU A 88 -0.33 -8.13 19.36
CA GLU A 88 0.45 -7.16 20.14
C GLU A 88 0.76 -5.87 19.35
N TYR A 89 0.78 -5.97 18.02
CA TYR A 89 1.01 -4.89 17.08
C TYR A 89 -0.32 -4.18 16.69
N GLU A 90 -1.43 -4.90 16.57
CA GLU A 90 -2.78 -4.30 16.39
C GLU A 90 -3.06 -3.23 17.47
N ALA A 91 -2.68 -3.49 18.73
CA ALA A 91 -2.84 -2.56 19.84
C ALA A 91 -1.97 -1.28 19.74
N LEU A 92 -0.97 -1.26 18.85
CA LEU A 92 -0.06 -0.15 18.59
C LEU A 92 -0.40 0.61 17.30
N GLY A 93 -1.54 0.31 16.66
CA GLY A 93 -1.93 0.89 15.37
C GLY A 93 -1.13 0.32 14.20
N ALA A 94 -0.70 -0.94 14.31
CA ALA A 94 0.34 -1.47 13.44
C ALA A 94 -0.04 -1.54 11.96
N GLN A 95 1.03 -1.38 11.19
CA GLN A 95 1.00 -1.33 9.74
C GLN A 95 0.62 -2.69 9.15
N ARG A 96 -0.45 -2.72 8.35
CA ARG A 96 -0.70 -3.79 7.40
C ARG A 96 0.16 -3.55 6.16
N ILE A 97 0.74 -4.61 5.62
CA ILE A 97 1.58 -4.54 4.41
C ILE A 97 0.88 -5.29 3.30
N LEU A 98 0.49 -4.57 2.25
CA LEU A 98 -0.14 -5.13 1.06
C LEU A 98 0.76 -4.90 -0.16
N GLU A 99 0.83 -5.86 -1.09
CA GLU A 99 1.65 -5.77 -2.31
C GLU A 99 0.81 -6.17 -3.54
N ASN A 100 0.94 -5.44 -4.65
CA ASN A 100 0.31 -5.80 -5.93
C ASN A 100 1.30 -6.50 -6.89
N ASP A 101 0.81 -6.94 -8.05
CA ASP A 101 1.62 -7.60 -9.10
C ASP A 101 2.79 -6.75 -9.64
N ASP A 102 2.71 -5.42 -9.52
CA ASP A 102 3.79 -4.50 -9.87
C ASP A 102 4.92 -4.48 -8.81
N GLY A 103 4.73 -5.14 -7.66
CA GLY A 103 5.62 -5.06 -6.52
C GLY A 103 5.52 -3.74 -5.75
N CYS A 104 4.44 -2.97 -5.93
CA CYS A 104 4.15 -1.79 -5.13
C CYS A 104 3.61 -2.20 -3.76
N ARG A 105 4.25 -1.71 -2.70
CA ARG A 105 3.84 -1.98 -1.31
C ARG A 105 3.08 -0.81 -0.71
N ASN A 106 1.90 -1.10 -0.16
CA ASN A 106 1.13 -0.18 0.67
C ASN A 106 1.31 -0.53 2.15
N LEU A 107 1.86 0.41 2.91
CA LEU A 107 1.98 0.35 4.37
C LEU A 107 0.82 1.13 4.96
N VAL A 108 -0.17 0.43 5.51
CA VAL A 108 -1.43 1.02 6.03
C VAL A 108 -1.42 1.03 7.54
N GLY A 109 -1.43 2.20 8.17
CA GLY A 109 -1.48 2.36 9.64
C GLY A 109 -2.58 3.32 10.12
N GLN A 110 -2.74 3.44 11.43
CA GLN A 110 -3.70 4.35 12.08
C GLN A 110 -2.98 5.50 12.81
N LEU A 111 -3.62 6.67 12.89
CA LEU A 111 -3.23 7.79 13.77
C LEU A 111 -3.38 7.48 15.26
#